data_AF-A0A257TII6-F1
#
_entry.id   AF-A0A257TII6-F1
#
_cell.length_a   1.000
_cell.length_b   1.000
_cell.length_c   1.000
_cell.angle_alpha   90.00
_cell.angle_beta   90.00
_cell.angle_gamma   90.00
#
_symmetry.space_group_name_H-M   'P 1'
#
loop_
_entity.id
_entity.type
_entity.pdbx_description
1 polymer ?
#
loop_
_entity_poly.entity_id
_entity_poly.type
_entity_poly.pdbx_seq_one_letter_code
_entity_poly.pdbx_strand_id
1 'polypeptide(L)'
;MLGVAASGLDAGAKYDNDGFWQLPIPVTRDIGVDADDVVIYDAEGYKPLKEFLGRLGVRHVLLTGYATDMCFCRTTAGYENLAKDFNVFLVGDATLATFAANSSPKYATNAHISFAAIDHLITQVSWVRLTGADGGKATP
;
A
#
# COMPACT_ATOMS: atom_id res chain seq x y z
N MET A 1 14.29 -27.92 -8.81
CA MET A 1 15.02 -27.22 -9.89
C MET A 1 15.19 -25.78 -9.43
N LEU A 2 16.43 -25.31 -9.37
CA LEU A 2 16.87 -24.16 -8.57
C LEU A 2 16.08 -22.88 -8.84
N GLY A 3 15.35 -22.40 -7.83
CA GLY A 3 14.83 -21.05 -7.78
C GLY A 3 15.96 -20.10 -7.42
N VAL A 4 16.55 -19.46 -8.42
CA VAL A 4 17.40 -18.29 -8.20
C VAL A 4 16.47 -17.16 -7.80
N ALA A 5 16.18 -17.03 -6.50
CA ALA A 5 15.80 -15.74 -5.95
C ALA A 5 16.99 -14.81 -6.21
N ALA A 6 16.74 -13.59 -6.71
CA ALA A 6 17.79 -12.60 -6.83
C ALA A 6 18.55 -12.53 -5.49
N SER A 7 19.88 -12.47 -5.51
CA SER A 7 20.72 -12.57 -4.31
C SER A 7 20.43 -11.51 -3.24
N GLY A 8 19.64 -10.48 -3.56
CA GLY A 8 19.16 -9.46 -2.62
C GLY A 8 17.80 -9.77 -1.97
N LEU A 9 17.22 -10.96 -2.16
CA LEU A 9 15.95 -11.39 -1.56
C LEU A 9 16.14 -12.51 -0.52
N ASP A 10 17.39 -12.87 -0.20
CA ASP A 10 17.70 -13.83 0.86
C ASP A 10 17.57 -13.14 2.22
N ALA A 11 16.46 -13.43 2.92
CA ALA A 11 16.15 -12.92 4.25
C ALA A 11 16.79 -13.75 5.38
N GLY A 12 17.73 -14.64 5.05
CA GLY A 12 18.44 -15.48 6.01
C GLY A 12 19.50 -14.72 6.80
N ALA A 13 19.97 -15.35 7.88
CA ALA A 13 20.97 -14.79 8.82
C ALA A 13 22.26 -14.26 8.18
N LYS A 14 22.56 -14.71 6.95
CA LYS A 14 23.70 -14.23 6.16
C LYS A 14 23.60 -12.75 5.79
N TYR A 15 22.39 -12.26 5.56
CA TYR A 15 22.12 -10.87 5.17
C TYR A 15 21.34 -10.13 6.27
N ASP A 16 20.41 -10.83 6.92
CA ASP A 16 19.60 -10.32 8.03
C ASP A 16 20.04 -11.00 9.34
N ASN A 17 21.10 -10.49 9.98
CA ASN A 17 21.70 -11.07 11.19
C ASN A 17 20.66 -11.52 12.23
N ASP A 18 21.00 -12.51 13.07
CA ASP A 18 20.15 -12.93 14.18
C ASP A 18 19.66 -11.73 15.01
N GLY A 19 18.34 -11.65 15.27
CA GLY A 19 17.74 -10.50 15.94
C GLY A 19 17.10 -9.47 14.99
N PHE A 20 17.42 -9.51 13.69
CA PHE A 20 16.99 -8.47 12.73
C PHE A 20 15.46 -8.32 12.65
N TRP A 21 14.75 -9.44 12.52
CA TRP A 21 13.28 -9.46 12.43
C TRP A 21 12.57 -9.25 13.77
N GLN A 22 13.33 -9.08 14.86
CA GLN A 22 12.82 -8.74 16.20
C GLN A 22 12.98 -7.24 16.52
N LEU A 23 13.62 -6.46 15.64
CA LEU A 23 13.74 -5.02 15.80
C LEU A 23 12.39 -4.31 15.58
N PRO A 24 12.17 -3.12 16.18
CA PRO A 24 11.03 -2.28 15.85
C PRO A 24 10.98 -2.02 14.34
N ILE A 25 9.78 -2.01 13.79
CA ILE A 25 9.55 -1.89 12.35
C ILE A 25 10.14 -0.57 11.85
N PRO A 26 11.10 -0.59 10.92
CA PRO A 26 11.63 0.64 10.37
C PRO A 26 10.58 1.27 9.45
N VAL A 27 10.06 2.42 9.86
CA VAL A 27 9.31 3.30 8.96
C VAL A 27 10.27 4.35 8.42
N THR A 28 10.20 4.63 7.12
CA THR A 28 11.01 5.72 6.57
C THR A 28 10.64 7.05 7.22
N ARG A 29 11.64 7.91 7.46
CA ARG A 29 11.40 9.26 8.02
C ARG A 29 10.55 10.14 7.12
N ASP A 30 10.43 9.78 5.84
CA ASP A 30 9.62 10.50 4.85
C ASP A 30 8.10 10.30 5.06
N ILE A 31 7.70 9.33 5.88
CA ILE A 31 6.30 9.05 6.21
C ILE A 31 6.07 9.40 7.69
N GLY A 32 5.22 10.39 7.93
CA GLY A 32 4.71 10.67 9.27
C GLY A 32 3.81 9.53 9.74
N VAL A 33 3.95 9.14 11.00
CA VAL A 33 3.13 8.09 11.63
C VAL A 33 2.43 8.64 12.85
N ASP A 34 1.20 8.18 13.08
CA ASP A 34 0.45 8.38 14.30
C ASP A 34 0.63 7.19 15.25
N ALA A 35 0.38 7.39 16.54
CA ALA A 35 0.49 6.33 17.54
C ALA A 35 -0.57 5.22 17.32
N ASP A 36 -1.70 5.56 16.70
CA ASP A 36 -2.78 4.62 16.41
C ASP A 36 -2.63 3.95 15.03
N ASP A 37 -1.57 4.25 14.27
CA ASP A 37 -1.31 3.58 12.99
C ASP A 37 -1.00 2.10 13.19
N VAL A 38 -1.50 1.28 12.27
CA VAL A 38 -1.35 -0.19 12.31
C VAL A 38 -0.51 -0.65 11.14
N VAL A 39 0.50 -1.47 11.43
CA VAL A 39 1.34 -2.13 10.44
C VAL A 39 0.90 -3.58 10.27
N ILE A 40 0.82 -4.02 9.01
CA ILE A 40 0.41 -5.38 8.65
C ILE A 40 1.50 -5.99 7.76
N TYR A 41 1.87 -7.23 8.03
CA TYR A 41 2.90 -7.94 7.26
C TYR A 41 2.28 -8.79 6.18
N ASP A 42 2.88 -8.75 4.98
CA ASP A 42 2.43 -9.56 3.85
C ASP A 42 2.48 -11.08 4.14
N ALA A 43 3.41 -11.51 4.99
CA ALA A 43 3.55 -12.92 5.40
C ALA A 43 2.33 -13.45 6.17
N GLU A 44 1.53 -12.58 6.80
CA GLU A 44 0.30 -12.96 7.53
C GLU A 44 -0.86 -13.22 6.56
N GLY A 45 -0.75 -12.75 5.32
CA GLY A 45 -1.73 -12.89 4.28
C GLY A 45 -2.95 -11.97 4.44
N TYR A 46 -3.90 -12.09 3.51
CA TYR A 46 -5.06 -11.19 3.42
C TYR A 46 -6.12 -11.38 4.51
N LYS A 47 -6.28 -12.60 5.03
CA LYS A 47 -7.38 -12.92 5.95
C LYS A 47 -7.33 -12.08 7.25
N PRO A 48 -6.19 -11.96 7.96
CA PRO A 48 -6.11 -11.10 9.15
C PRO A 48 -6.44 -9.63 8.87
N LEU A 49 -5.93 -9.08 7.76
CA LEU A 49 -6.24 -7.72 7.31
C LEU A 49 -7.75 -7.52 7.13
N LYS A 50 -8.40 -8.44 6.40
CA LYS A 50 -9.85 -8.40 6.18
C LYS A 50 -10.63 -8.43 7.48
N GLU A 51 -10.29 -9.34 8.39
CA GLU A 51 -10.97 -9.49 9.69
C GLU A 51 -10.77 -8.25 10.57
N PHE A 52 -9.57 -7.68 10.57
CA PHE A 52 -9.25 -6.44 11.29
C PHE A 52 -10.08 -5.26 10.77
N LEU A 53 -10.05 -4.99 9.45
CA LEU A 53 -10.81 -3.91 8.84
C LEU A 53 -12.33 -4.10 9.01
N GLY A 54 -12.81 -5.34 8.87
CA GLY A 54 -14.22 -5.69 9.06
C GLY A 54 -14.70 -5.44 10.49
N ARG A 55 -13.89 -5.75 11.50
CA ARG A 55 -14.19 -5.45 12.91
C ARG A 55 -14.29 -3.96 13.20
N LEU A 56 -13.51 -3.14 12.49
CA LEU A 56 -13.58 -1.67 12.58
C LEU A 56 -14.75 -1.08 11.77
N GLY A 57 -15.49 -1.90 11.02
CA GLY A 57 -16.59 -1.44 10.17
C GLY A 57 -16.13 -0.67 8.93
N VAL A 58 -14.88 -0.84 8.50
CA VAL A 58 -14.35 -0.18 7.30
C VAL A 58 -15.09 -0.70 6.06
N ARG A 59 -15.55 0.24 5.22
CA ARG A 59 -16.22 -0.07 3.93
C ARG A 59 -15.53 0.53 2.71
N HIS A 60 -14.70 1.55 2.94
CA HIS A 60 -14.06 2.36 1.91
C HIS A 60 -12.57 2.47 2.27
N VAL A 61 -11.71 2.17 1.30
CA VAL A 61 -10.25 2.20 1.47
C VAL A 61 -9.67 3.17 0.45
N LEU A 62 -8.92 4.16 0.94
CA LEU A 62 -8.04 4.98 0.11
C LEU A 62 -6.68 4.26 0.05
N LEU A 63 -6.25 3.85 -1.15
CA LEU A 63 -5.01 3.12 -1.34
C LEU A 63 -3.97 3.99 -2.04
N THR A 64 -2.80 4.11 -1.40
CA THR A 64 -1.60 4.85 -1.82
C THR A 64 -0.38 3.94 -1.61
N GLY A 65 0.74 4.21 -2.28
CA GLY A 65 2.00 3.55 -1.96
C GLY A 65 2.88 3.18 -3.15
N TYR A 66 3.71 2.18 -2.94
CA TYR A 66 4.69 1.69 -3.91
C TYR A 66 4.78 0.15 -3.82
N ALA A 67 4.91 -0.60 -4.92
CA ALA A 67 4.96 -0.14 -6.31
C ALA A 67 3.64 -0.45 -7.05
N THR A 68 3.15 0.48 -7.90
CA THR A 68 1.88 0.32 -8.66
C THR A 68 1.80 -0.96 -9.50
N ASP A 69 2.96 -1.48 -9.89
CA ASP A 69 3.20 -2.64 -10.73
C ASP A 69 3.45 -3.95 -9.95
N MET A 70 3.49 -3.89 -8.61
CA MET A 70 3.76 -5.03 -7.73
C MET A 70 2.85 -5.01 -6.50
N CYS A 71 3.29 -4.36 -5.42
CA CYS A 71 2.64 -4.48 -4.12
C CYS A 71 1.26 -3.84 -4.10
N PHE A 72 1.13 -2.71 -4.79
CA PHE A 72 -0.09 -1.94 -4.88
C PHE A 72 -1.24 -2.71 -5.55
N CYS A 73 -0.94 -3.63 -6.49
CA CYS A 73 -1.96 -4.39 -7.21
C CYS A 73 -2.31 -5.72 -6.56
N ARG A 74 -1.32 -6.56 -6.23
CA ARG A 74 -1.56 -8.01 -6.00
C ARG A 74 -1.11 -8.59 -4.66
N THR A 75 -0.50 -7.79 -3.77
CA THR A 75 -0.08 -8.30 -2.46
C THR A 75 -1.25 -8.45 -1.49
N THR A 76 -0.98 -8.86 -0.25
CA THR A 76 -1.95 -8.92 0.85
C THR A 76 -2.84 -7.68 0.91
N ALA A 77 -2.28 -6.48 0.82
CA ALA A 77 -3.02 -5.22 0.83
C ALA A 77 -3.15 -4.57 -0.57
N GLY A 78 -2.97 -5.35 -1.64
CA GLY A 78 -3.15 -4.87 -3.01
C GLY A 78 -4.62 -4.65 -3.37
N TYR A 79 -4.88 -3.75 -4.31
CA TYR A 79 -6.25 -3.38 -4.69
C TYR A 79 -7.06 -4.58 -5.22
N GLU A 80 -6.44 -5.57 -5.87
CA GLU A 80 -7.15 -6.76 -6.36
C GLU A 80 -7.71 -7.61 -5.21
N ASN A 81 -6.99 -7.67 -4.07
CA ASN A 81 -7.46 -8.40 -2.91
C ASN A 81 -8.50 -7.59 -2.13
N LEU A 82 -8.20 -6.32 -1.85
CA LEU A 82 -9.09 -5.44 -1.09
C LEU A 82 -10.44 -5.24 -1.80
N ALA A 83 -10.45 -5.11 -3.12
CA ALA A 83 -11.68 -4.83 -3.88
C ALA A 83 -12.70 -5.99 -3.90
N LYS A 84 -12.30 -7.18 -3.43
CA LYS A 84 -13.23 -8.31 -3.25
C LYS A 84 -14.21 -8.08 -2.08
N ASP A 85 -13.81 -7.27 -1.10
CA ASP A 85 -14.55 -7.09 0.15
C ASP A 85 -14.81 -5.62 0.51
N PHE A 86 -14.08 -4.67 -0.07
CA PHE A 86 -14.15 -3.25 0.24
C PHE A 86 -14.26 -2.39 -1.03
N ASN A 87 -14.80 -1.19 -0.91
CA ASN A 87 -14.72 -0.19 -1.98
C ASN A 87 -13.33 0.43 -1.96
N VAL A 88 -12.53 0.18 -2.99
CA VAL A 88 -11.14 0.65 -3.06
C VAL A 88 -11.03 1.82 -4.03
N PHE A 89 -10.45 2.92 -3.55
CA PHE A 89 -10.18 4.14 -4.28
C PHE A 89 -8.67 4.34 -4.38
N LEU A 90 -8.13 4.37 -5.60
CA LEU A 90 -6.67 4.47 -5.81
C LEU A 90 -6.26 5.93 -5.87
N VAL A 91 -5.35 6.36 -5.00
CA VAL A 91 -4.85 7.75 -4.96
C VAL A 91 -3.71 7.88 -5.98
N GLY A 92 -4.04 8.29 -7.20
CA GLY A 92 -3.16 8.20 -8.37
C GLY A 92 -1.92 9.10 -8.32
N ASP A 93 -2.00 10.25 -7.64
CA ASP A 93 -0.89 11.19 -7.45
C ASP A 93 -0.06 10.92 -6.18
N ALA A 94 -0.49 9.97 -5.35
CA ALA A 94 0.23 9.47 -4.18
C ALA A 94 0.71 8.02 -4.37
N THR A 95 0.96 7.59 -5.60
CA THR A 95 1.44 6.24 -5.86
C THR A 95 2.48 6.24 -6.97
N LEU A 96 3.40 5.29 -6.95
CA LEU A 96 4.48 5.23 -7.92
C LEU A 96 4.83 3.80 -8.35
N ALA A 97 5.19 3.62 -9.61
CA ALA A 97 5.73 2.37 -10.14
C ALA A 97 7.22 2.20 -9.81
N THR A 98 7.73 0.99 -9.97
CA THR A 98 9.18 0.79 -10.11
C THR A 98 9.69 1.46 -11.40
N PHE A 99 10.91 1.99 -11.39
CA PHE A 99 11.46 2.74 -12.54
C PHE A 99 12.97 2.52 -12.70
N ALA A 100 13.40 1.26 -12.67
CA ALA A 100 14.79 0.88 -12.86
C ALA A 100 15.36 1.46 -14.17
N ALA A 101 16.55 2.05 -14.10
CA ALA A 101 17.26 2.69 -15.21
C ALA A 101 16.51 3.86 -15.89
N ASN A 102 15.45 4.39 -15.28
CA ASN A 102 14.74 5.58 -15.75
C ASN A 102 14.98 6.76 -14.81
N SER A 103 14.95 7.98 -15.35
CA SER A 103 15.09 9.21 -14.55
C SER A 103 13.81 9.59 -13.81
N SER A 104 12.68 8.95 -14.12
CA SER A 104 11.38 9.23 -13.50
C SER A 104 10.41 8.06 -13.64
N PRO A 105 9.53 7.82 -12.65
CA PRO A 105 8.47 6.81 -12.73
C PRO A 105 7.26 7.24 -13.56
N LYS A 106 7.16 8.51 -13.98
CA LYS A 106 5.91 9.11 -14.49
C LYS A 106 5.20 8.29 -15.57
N TYR A 107 5.95 7.70 -16.51
CA TYR A 107 5.38 6.92 -17.62
C TYR A 107 4.85 5.58 -17.14
N ALA A 108 5.62 4.87 -16.30
CA ALA A 108 5.23 3.59 -15.75
C ALA A 108 4.04 3.75 -14.79
N THR A 109 4.09 4.71 -13.86
CA THR A 109 2.97 5.00 -12.95
C THR A 109 1.70 5.33 -13.73
N ASN A 110 1.78 6.23 -14.72
CA ASN A 110 0.63 6.63 -15.50
C ASN A 110 0.00 5.44 -16.22
N ALA A 111 0.79 4.59 -16.88
CA ALA A 111 0.29 3.42 -17.56
C ALA A 111 -0.48 2.49 -16.61
N HIS A 112 0.10 2.13 -15.46
CA HIS A 112 -0.54 1.22 -14.50
C HIS A 112 -1.82 1.80 -13.90
N ILE A 113 -1.83 3.09 -13.56
CA ILE A 113 -3.03 3.76 -13.02
C ILE A 113 -4.11 3.91 -14.09
N SER A 114 -3.74 4.20 -15.34
CA SER A 114 -4.69 4.25 -16.46
C SER A 114 -5.34 2.88 -16.73
N PHE A 115 -4.60 1.77 -16.59
CA PHE A 115 -5.19 0.43 -16.69
C PHE A 115 -6.07 0.10 -15.48
N ALA A 116 -5.63 0.41 -14.26
CA ALA A 116 -6.45 0.18 -13.07
C ALA A 116 -7.76 0.98 -13.08
N ALA A 117 -7.79 2.14 -13.76
CA ALA A 117 -8.98 2.97 -13.92
C ALA A 117 -10.13 2.30 -14.69
N ILE A 118 -9.89 1.16 -15.34
CA ILE A 118 -10.93 0.38 -16.02
C ILE A 118 -11.92 -0.18 -14.97
N ASP A 119 -11.42 -0.64 -13.83
CA ASP A 119 -12.20 -1.34 -12.80
C ASP A 119 -12.28 -0.57 -11.47
N HIS A 120 -11.41 0.44 -11.26
CA HIS A 120 -11.31 1.20 -10.02
C HIS A 120 -11.49 2.70 -10.23
N LEU A 121 -12.15 3.36 -9.28
CA LEU A 121 -12.16 4.82 -9.23
C LEU A 121 -10.78 5.32 -8.79
N ILE A 122 -10.18 6.18 -9.62
CA ILE A 122 -8.94 6.88 -9.31
C ILE A 122 -9.28 8.24 -8.69
N THR A 123 -8.73 8.50 -7.50
CA THR A 123 -8.80 9.79 -6.81
C THR A 123 -7.43 10.48 -6.82
N GLN A 124 -7.38 11.69 -6.28
CA GLN A 124 -6.17 12.46 -6.07
C GLN A 124 -6.13 13.04 -4.66
N VAL A 125 -4.93 13.31 -4.13
CA VAL A 125 -4.73 13.81 -2.76
C VAL A 125 -5.56 15.08 -2.51
N SER A 126 -5.67 15.95 -3.51
CA SER A 126 -6.43 17.21 -3.41
C SER A 126 -7.94 17.02 -3.17
N TRP A 127 -8.48 15.81 -3.38
CA TRP A 127 -9.88 15.47 -3.13
C TRP A 127 -10.13 14.88 -1.74
N VAL A 128 -9.07 14.44 -1.06
CA VAL A 128 -9.16 13.84 0.27
C VAL A 128 -9.08 14.93 1.32
N ARG A 129 -10.06 14.96 2.23
CA ARG A 129 -10.09 15.86 3.38
C ARG A 129 -10.41 15.09 4.64
N LEU A 130 -9.68 15.40 5.71
CA LEU A 130 -10.00 14.93 7.04
C LEU A 130 -11.26 15.65 7.54
N THR A 131 -12.34 14.92 7.76
CA THR A 131 -13.52 15.46 8.44
C THR A 131 -13.18 15.75 9.89
N GLY A 132 -13.28 17.02 10.30
CA GLY A 132 -13.03 17.48 11.68
C GLY A 132 -11.69 18.17 11.92
N ALA A 133 -10.77 18.20 10.94
CA ALA A 133 -9.54 19.00 11.02
C ALA A 133 -9.79 20.48 10.67
N ASP A 134 -10.76 20.74 9.80
CA ASP A 134 -11.40 22.04 9.66
C ASP A 134 -12.66 22.02 10.54
N GLY A 135 -12.85 22.99 11.43
CA GLY A 135 -14.05 23.12 12.28
C GLY A 135 -15.38 23.35 11.54
N GLY A 136 -15.53 22.83 10.31
CA GLY A 136 -16.72 22.89 9.47
C GLY A 136 -17.57 21.65 9.66
N LYS A 137 -18.79 21.87 10.17
CA LYS A 137 -19.86 20.88 10.29
C LYS A 137 -19.99 20.06 9.00
N ALA A 138 -19.91 18.74 9.13
CA ALA A 138 -20.47 17.84 8.14
C ALA A 138 -21.99 18.07 8.10
N THR A 139 -22.49 18.74 7.07
CA THR A 139 -23.92 18.72 6.76
C THR A 139 -24.25 17.41 6.02
N PRO A 140 -25.39 16.77 6.38
CA PRO A 140 -25.83 15.50 5.80
C PRO A 140 -26.12 15.58 4.31
#